data_AF-A0A916FDK8-F1
#
_entry.id   AF-A0A916FDK8-F1
#
_cell.length_a   1.000
_cell.length_b   1.000
_cell.length_c   1.000
_cell.angle_alpha   90.00
_cell.angle_beta   90.00
_cell.angle_gamma   90.00
#
_symmetry.space_group_name_H-M   'P 1'
#
loop_
_entity.id
_entity.type
_entity.pdbx_description
1 polymer ?
#
loop_
_entity_poly.entity_id
_entity_poly.type
_entity_poly.pdbx_seq_one_letter_code
_entity_poly.pdbx_strand_id
1 'polypeptide(L)'
;MVAKRVVVGMSGGVDSSVTALLLKQQGHDVIGLFMKNWEDDDDDEYCSSREDLIDAVSVADVIGIPIEAVNFAMEYKDRVFSYFLREYEAGRTPNPDILCNSEIKFKAFLDHAMRLGADAIAMGHYAQVREQDGLFQLLKAQDASKDQSYFLHRLNQAQLSKAMFPLGKLLKTEVREIARKHSLANHAKRDSTGICFIGERPFREFLNRYLPTQPGDMVTPEGKVVGQHQGL
;
A
#
# COMPACT_ATOMS: atom_id res chain seq x y z
N MET A 1 23.51 -3.21 -15.41
CA MET A 1 22.09 -3.31 -15.81
C MET A 1 21.80 -2.18 -16.79
N VAL A 2 20.85 -2.36 -17.71
CA VAL A 2 20.39 -1.25 -18.55
C VAL A 2 19.53 -0.33 -17.68
N ALA A 3 19.80 0.98 -17.70
CA ALA A 3 19.01 1.96 -17.00
C ALA A 3 17.56 1.91 -17.51
N LYS A 4 16.60 1.87 -16.58
CA LYS A 4 15.16 1.87 -16.84
C LYS A 4 14.56 3.12 -16.24
N ARG A 5 13.48 3.64 -16.82
CA ARG A 5 12.60 4.59 -16.16
C ARG A 5 11.67 3.86 -15.21
N VAL A 6 11.77 4.15 -13.92
CA VAL A 6 11.02 3.48 -12.86
C VAL A 6 10.23 4.48 -12.04
N VAL A 7 8.91 4.29 -11.99
CA VAL A 7 8.03 5.10 -11.14
C VAL A 7 7.85 4.39 -9.80
N VAL A 8 8.24 5.05 -8.71
CA VAL A 8 8.21 4.50 -7.36
C VAL A 8 6.99 5.04 -6.61
N GLY A 9 6.14 4.15 -6.10
CA GLY A 9 5.05 4.56 -5.21
C GLY A 9 5.61 5.04 -3.87
N MET A 10 5.54 6.35 -3.62
CA MET A 10 6.06 6.98 -2.41
C MET A 10 4.91 7.33 -1.47
N SER A 11 4.83 6.68 -0.31
CA SER A 11 3.73 6.86 0.66
C SER A 11 4.11 7.75 1.85
N GLY A 12 5.29 8.38 1.82
CA GLY A 12 5.88 9.05 3.00
C GLY A 12 6.52 8.10 4.01
N GLY A 13 6.37 6.78 3.84
CA GLY A 13 6.97 5.76 4.70
C GLY A 13 8.41 5.39 4.31
N VAL A 14 9.20 4.97 5.30
CA VAL A 14 10.63 4.62 5.15
C VAL A 14 10.90 3.56 4.08
N ASP A 15 9.98 2.61 3.89
CA ASP A 15 10.14 1.52 2.93
C ASP A 15 10.15 2.05 1.48
N SER A 16 9.20 2.92 1.15
CA SER A 16 9.14 3.55 -0.17
C SER A 16 10.32 4.50 -0.43
N SER A 17 10.80 5.18 0.63
CA SER A 17 11.97 6.04 0.59
C SER A 17 13.25 5.27 0.26
N VAL A 18 13.51 4.16 0.96
CA VAL A 18 14.67 3.32 0.69
C VAL A 18 14.55 2.63 -0.67
N THR A 19 13.35 2.25 -1.08
CA THR A 19 13.08 1.73 -2.43
C THR A 19 13.56 2.69 -3.51
N ALA A 20 13.16 3.96 -3.42
CA ALA A 20 13.56 5.00 -4.37
C ALA A 20 15.08 5.23 -4.37
N LEU A 21 15.67 5.32 -3.17
CA LEU A 21 17.12 5.48 -3.00
C LEU A 21 17.91 4.35 -3.65
N LEU A 22 17.54 3.10 -3.38
CA LEU A 22 18.23 1.92 -3.91
C LEU A 22 18.18 1.88 -5.45
N LEU A 23 17.03 2.21 -6.03
CA LEU A 23 16.88 2.26 -7.49
C LEU A 23 17.70 3.39 -8.11
N LYS A 24 17.75 4.56 -7.46
CA LYS A 24 18.59 5.69 -7.89
C LYS A 24 20.08 5.30 -7.87
N GLN A 25 20.53 4.64 -6.80
CA GLN A 25 21.91 4.16 -6.66
C GLN A 25 22.28 3.07 -7.69
N GLN A 26 21.30 2.28 -8.14
CA GLN A 26 21.46 1.31 -9.22
C GLN A 26 21.54 1.96 -10.62
N GLY A 27 21.38 3.28 -10.71
CA GLY A 27 21.49 4.04 -11.97
C GLY A 27 20.20 4.10 -12.78
N HIS A 28 19.04 3.81 -12.18
CA HIS A 28 17.74 3.98 -12.84
C HIS A 28 17.32 5.45 -12.93
N ASP A 29 16.51 5.77 -13.93
CA ASP A 29 15.79 7.05 -14.01
C ASP A 29 14.53 6.94 -13.13
N VAL A 30 14.61 7.49 -11.92
CA VAL A 30 13.60 7.29 -10.88
C VAL A 30 12.70 8.52 -10.75
N ILE A 31 11.39 8.28 -10.77
CA ILE A 31 10.36 9.29 -10.49
C ILE A 31 9.53 8.79 -9.30
N GLY A 32 9.35 9.62 -8.28
CA GLY A 32 8.43 9.35 -7.18
C GLY A 32 6.99 9.66 -7.58
N LEU A 33 6.04 8.87 -7.12
CA LEU A 33 4.62 9.17 -7.27
C LEU A 33 3.88 8.91 -5.95
N PHE A 34 3.31 9.97 -5.40
CA PHE A 34 2.45 9.95 -4.22
C PHE A 34 0.99 9.77 -4.65
N MET A 35 0.27 8.89 -3.96
CA MET A 35 -1.14 8.60 -4.25
C MET A 35 -2.03 9.15 -3.13
N LYS A 36 -2.95 10.05 -3.48
CA LYS A 36 -4.08 10.41 -2.61
C LYS A 36 -5.28 9.53 -3.00
N ASN A 37 -5.66 8.60 -2.13
CA ASN A 37 -6.67 7.59 -2.43
C ASN A 37 -7.89 7.61 -1.50
N TRP A 38 -7.94 8.57 -0.57
CA TRP A 38 -9.04 8.74 0.36
C TRP A 38 -9.27 10.23 0.60
N GLU A 39 -10.53 10.65 0.62
CA GLU A 39 -10.94 12.06 0.82
C GLU A 39 -12.18 12.21 1.72
N ASP A 40 -12.92 11.12 2.00
CA ASP A 40 -14.25 11.20 2.63
C ASP A 40 -14.20 11.67 4.11
N ASP A 41 -13.02 11.79 4.73
CA ASP A 41 -12.85 12.27 6.12
C ASP A 41 -11.64 13.23 6.28
N ASP A 42 -11.38 14.11 5.31
CA ASP A 42 -10.36 15.18 5.42
C ASP A 42 -10.79 16.26 6.46
N ASP A 43 -10.98 15.88 7.72
CA ASP A 43 -11.13 16.78 8.87
C ASP A 43 -9.76 17.02 9.55
N ASP A 44 -9.61 18.13 10.28
CA ASP A 44 -8.36 18.52 10.98
C ASP A 44 -7.80 17.42 11.91
N GLU A 45 -8.64 16.49 12.38
CA GLU A 45 -8.27 15.38 13.26
C GLU A 45 -7.53 14.22 12.54
N TYR A 46 -7.64 14.11 11.21
CA TYR A 46 -7.08 12.99 10.43
C TYR A 46 -6.27 13.45 9.19
N CYS A 47 -5.56 14.57 9.28
CA CYS A 47 -4.73 15.18 8.20
C CYS A 47 -3.44 14.40 7.82
N SER A 48 -3.42 13.08 8.01
CA SER A 48 -2.25 12.21 7.79
C SER A 48 -1.72 12.24 6.34
N SER A 49 -2.60 12.34 5.34
CA SER A 49 -2.19 12.35 3.93
C SER A 49 -1.34 13.57 3.58
N ARG A 50 -1.53 14.72 4.24
CA ARG A 50 -0.74 15.93 4.00
C ARG A 50 0.67 15.77 4.57
N GLU A 51 0.77 15.25 5.78
CA GLU A 51 2.05 14.95 6.42
C GLU A 51 2.84 13.89 5.63
N ASP A 52 2.16 12.83 5.18
CA ASP A 52 2.76 11.80 4.34
C ASP A 52 3.28 12.35 3.00
N LEU A 53 2.56 13.30 2.40
CA LEU A 53 3.02 13.98 1.19
C LEU A 53 4.26 14.83 1.48
N ILE A 54 4.28 15.59 2.58
CA ILE A 54 5.44 16.40 2.98
C ILE A 54 6.66 15.50 3.20
N ASP A 55 6.50 14.37 3.87
CA ASP A 55 7.58 13.39 4.07
C ASP A 55 8.07 12.81 2.75
N ALA A 56 7.17 12.45 1.85
CA ALA A 56 7.51 11.91 0.54
C ALA A 56 8.32 12.93 -0.30
N VAL A 57 7.89 14.19 -0.31
CA VAL A 57 8.57 15.29 -1.01
C VAL A 57 9.93 15.58 -0.41
N SER A 58 10.02 15.64 0.93
CA SER A 58 11.27 15.90 1.64
C SER A 58 12.31 14.82 1.36
N VAL A 59 11.89 13.56 1.31
CA VAL A 59 12.77 12.45 0.93
C VAL A 59 13.15 12.50 -0.56
N ALA A 60 12.21 12.80 -1.45
CA ALA A 60 12.49 12.89 -2.88
C ALA A 60 13.55 13.96 -3.18
N ASP A 61 13.50 15.10 -2.47
CA ASP A 61 14.50 16.17 -2.54
C ASP A 61 15.89 15.69 -2.09
N VAL A 62 15.99 15.03 -0.94
CA VAL A 62 17.25 14.46 -0.43
C VAL A 62 17.85 13.41 -1.38
N ILE A 63 17.02 12.59 -2.03
CA ILE A 63 17.47 11.58 -2.99
C ILE A 63 17.83 12.22 -4.36
N GLY A 64 17.31 13.40 -4.67
CA GLY A 64 17.48 14.07 -5.96
C GLY A 64 16.66 13.38 -7.07
N ILE A 65 15.37 13.15 -6.80
CA ILE A 65 14.40 12.63 -7.77
C ILE A 65 13.15 13.53 -7.85
N PRO A 66 12.53 13.67 -9.03
CA PRO A 66 11.23 14.33 -9.14
C PRO A 66 10.16 13.51 -8.44
N ILE A 67 9.12 14.19 -7.96
CA ILE A 67 7.95 13.56 -7.35
C ILE A 67 6.67 14.22 -7.85
N GLU A 68 5.68 13.40 -8.20
CA GLU A 68 4.34 13.83 -8.59
C GLU A 68 3.30 13.32 -7.59
N ALA A 69 2.17 14.02 -7.48
CA ALA A 69 1.03 13.58 -6.68
C ALA A 69 -0.18 13.35 -7.58
N VAL A 70 -0.83 12.21 -7.42
CA VAL A 70 -2.01 11.82 -8.21
C VAL A 70 -3.13 11.40 -7.28
N ASN A 71 -4.36 11.76 -7.64
CA ASN A 71 -5.55 11.39 -6.90
C ASN A 71 -6.21 10.16 -7.57
N PHE A 72 -6.31 9.05 -6.83
CA PHE A 72 -7.10 7.87 -7.22
C PHE A 72 -8.22 7.56 -6.21
N ALA A 73 -8.71 8.57 -5.50
CA ALA A 73 -9.77 8.39 -4.49
C ALA A 73 -11.07 7.85 -5.09
N MET A 74 -11.41 8.28 -6.30
CA MET A 74 -12.58 7.76 -7.02
C MET A 74 -12.41 6.27 -7.34
N GLU A 75 -11.27 5.87 -7.92
CA GLU A 75 -11.00 4.46 -8.21
C GLU A 75 -10.94 3.61 -6.94
N TYR A 76 -10.38 4.13 -5.86
CA TYR A 76 -10.34 3.45 -4.56
C TYR A 76 -11.75 3.24 -4.00
N LYS A 77 -12.58 4.28 -4.02
CA LYS A 77 -13.98 4.22 -3.55
C LYS A 77 -14.78 3.19 -4.35
N ASP A 78 -14.67 3.21 -5.67
CA ASP A 78 -15.44 2.34 -6.55
C ASP A 78 -14.99 0.87 -6.50
N ARG A 79 -13.67 0.64 -6.52
CA ARG A 79 -13.10 -0.71 -6.74
C ARG A 79 -12.72 -1.43 -5.45
N VAL A 80 -12.41 -0.70 -4.40
CA VAL A 80 -11.94 -1.26 -3.12
C VAL A 80 -13.00 -1.06 -2.05
N PHE A 81 -13.36 0.19 -1.78
CA PHE A 81 -14.22 0.51 -0.64
C PHE A 81 -15.66 0.02 -0.82
N SER A 82 -16.22 0.19 -2.02
CA SER A 82 -17.57 -0.32 -2.33
C SER A 82 -17.66 -1.85 -2.22
N TYR A 83 -16.58 -2.57 -2.58
CA TYR A 83 -16.52 -4.02 -2.36
C TYR A 83 -16.46 -4.34 -0.87
N PHE A 84 -15.59 -3.64 -0.14
CA PHE A 84 -15.44 -3.79 1.30
C PHE A 84 -16.77 -3.65 2.05
N LEU A 85 -17.57 -2.61 1.73
CA LEU A 85 -18.89 -2.43 2.33
C LEU A 85 -19.85 -3.58 2.00
N ARG A 86 -19.94 -3.99 0.72
CA ARG A 86 -20.81 -5.11 0.30
C ARG A 86 -20.48 -6.43 0.99
N GLU A 87 -19.20 -6.70 1.28
CA GLU A 87 -18.80 -7.91 1.98
C GLU A 87 -19.25 -7.89 3.45
N TYR A 88 -19.14 -6.74 4.12
CA TYR A 88 -19.66 -6.56 5.48
C TYR A 88 -21.19 -6.66 5.53
N GLU A 89 -21.91 -6.05 4.58
CA GLU A 89 -23.36 -6.20 4.46
C GLU A 89 -23.80 -7.66 4.31
N ALA A 90 -22.93 -8.48 3.73
CA ALA A 90 -23.18 -9.90 3.53
C ALA A 90 -22.58 -10.80 4.65
N GLY A 91 -22.20 -10.20 5.78
CA GLY A 91 -21.71 -10.91 6.97
C GLY A 91 -20.32 -11.55 6.81
N ARG A 92 -19.50 -11.05 5.87
CA ARG A 92 -18.13 -11.51 5.64
C ARG A 92 -17.12 -10.47 6.13
N THR A 93 -15.91 -10.92 6.42
CA THR A 93 -14.77 -10.05 6.75
C THR A 93 -13.87 -9.90 5.53
N PRO A 94 -13.99 -8.82 4.73
CA PRO A 94 -13.12 -8.58 3.58
C PRO A 94 -11.70 -8.19 4.01
N ASN A 95 -10.75 -8.35 3.09
CA ASN A 95 -9.43 -7.76 3.20
C ASN A 95 -9.24 -6.69 2.11
N PRO A 96 -9.43 -5.39 2.43
CA PRO A 96 -9.35 -4.31 1.44
C PRO A 96 -7.92 -4.12 0.89
N ASP A 97 -6.88 -4.49 1.64
CA ASP A 97 -5.49 -4.31 1.21
C ASP A 97 -5.11 -5.23 0.04
N ILE A 98 -5.68 -6.43 -0.01
CA ILE A 98 -5.53 -7.33 -1.17
C ILE A 98 -6.06 -6.65 -2.45
N LEU A 99 -7.24 -6.03 -2.37
CA LEU A 99 -7.86 -5.32 -3.50
C LEU A 99 -7.14 -4.02 -3.85
N CYS A 100 -6.72 -3.27 -2.84
CA CYS A 100 -5.92 -2.07 -3.00
C CYS A 100 -4.65 -2.36 -3.83
N ASN A 101 -3.97 -3.47 -3.58
CA ASN A 101 -2.86 -3.90 -4.41
C ASN A 101 -3.29 -4.20 -5.84
N SER A 102 -4.28 -5.08 -6.05
CA SER A 102 -4.64 -5.53 -7.40
C SER A 102 -5.32 -4.47 -8.27
N GLU A 103 -6.09 -3.54 -7.69
CA GLU A 103 -6.91 -2.56 -8.42
C GLU A 103 -6.36 -1.14 -8.41
N ILE A 104 -5.54 -0.77 -7.42
CA ILE A 104 -4.99 0.59 -7.30
C ILE A 104 -3.49 0.56 -7.56
N LYS A 105 -2.69 -0.04 -6.68
CA LYS A 105 -1.22 0.02 -6.75
C LYS A 105 -0.63 -0.67 -7.99
N PHE A 106 -1.23 -1.76 -8.45
CA PHE A 106 -0.75 -2.50 -9.62
C PHE A 106 -1.69 -2.40 -10.82
N LYS A 107 -2.65 -1.47 -10.80
CA LYS A 107 -3.52 -1.20 -11.94
C LYS A 107 -3.65 0.29 -12.20
N ALA A 108 -4.39 1.05 -11.40
CA ALA A 108 -4.52 2.50 -11.62
C ALA A 108 -3.15 3.22 -11.63
N PHE A 109 -2.31 2.92 -10.65
CA PHE A 109 -0.94 3.44 -10.56
C PHE A 109 -0.05 2.92 -11.70
N LEU A 110 -0.13 1.62 -12.02
CA LEU A 110 0.64 1.03 -13.11
C LEU A 110 0.30 1.69 -14.45
N ASP A 111 -0.99 1.81 -14.76
CA ASP A 111 -1.48 2.42 -15.98
C ASP A 111 -1.05 3.89 -16.08
N HIS A 112 -1.07 4.62 -14.94
CA HIS A 112 -0.56 5.99 -14.87
C HIS A 112 0.94 6.05 -15.15
N ALA A 113 1.74 5.21 -14.49
CA ALA A 113 3.19 5.14 -14.69
C ALA A 113 3.56 4.79 -16.14
N MET A 114 2.84 3.87 -16.77
CA MET A 114 3.07 3.53 -18.19
C MET A 114 2.77 4.71 -19.12
N ARG A 115 1.75 5.54 -18.82
CA ARG A 115 1.47 6.78 -19.56
C ARG A 115 2.57 7.84 -19.41
N LEU A 116 3.25 7.87 -18.27
CA LEU A 116 4.45 8.69 -18.05
C LEU A 116 5.71 8.15 -18.77
N GLY A 117 5.58 7.04 -19.51
CA GLY A 117 6.68 6.41 -20.24
C GLY A 117 7.61 5.59 -19.36
N ALA A 118 7.13 5.09 -18.22
CA ALA A 118 7.92 4.21 -17.37
C ALA A 118 8.05 2.81 -17.97
N ASP A 119 9.22 2.17 -17.76
CA ASP A 119 9.46 0.78 -18.16
C ASP A 119 8.93 -0.20 -17.11
N ALA A 120 8.90 0.24 -15.85
CA ALA A 120 8.50 -0.52 -14.68
C ALA A 120 7.99 0.40 -13.55
N ILE A 121 7.32 -0.21 -12.58
CA ILE A 121 6.96 0.41 -11.32
C ILE A 121 7.68 -0.26 -10.16
N ALA A 122 7.91 0.48 -9.08
CA ALA A 122 8.43 -0.07 -7.84
C ALA A 122 7.55 0.31 -6.65
N MET A 123 7.46 -0.60 -5.70
CA MET A 123 6.75 -0.39 -4.43
C MET A 123 7.63 -0.83 -3.28
N GLY A 124 7.48 -0.19 -2.12
CA GLY A 124 8.15 -0.59 -0.88
C GLY A 124 7.60 -1.88 -0.24
N HIS A 125 7.10 -2.82 -1.04
CA HIS A 125 6.63 -4.10 -0.51
C HIS A 125 7.79 -5.06 -0.27
N TYR A 126 7.72 -5.79 0.83
CA TYR A 126 8.58 -6.92 1.14
C TYR A 126 8.05 -8.16 0.41
N ALA A 127 8.45 -8.30 -0.84
CA ALA A 127 8.22 -9.48 -1.67
C ALA A 127 9.31 -9.53 -2.75
N GLN A 128 9.36 -10.60 -3.52
CA GLN A 128 10.30 -10.73 -4.64
C GLN A 128 9.57 -11.13 -5.92
N VAL A 129 10.12 -10.72 -7.06
CA VAL A 129 9.68 -11.20 -8.38
C VAL A 129 10.86 -11.79 -9.10
N ARG A 130 10.66 -12.97 -9.69
CA ARG A 130 11.64 -13.65 -10.52
C ARG A 130 11.00 -14.03 -11.85
N GLU A 131 11.68 -13.71 -12.94
CA GLU A 131 11.36 -14.27 -14.25
C GLU A 131 12.04 -15.64 -14.39
N GLN A 132 11.25 -16.65 -14.74
CA GLN A 132 11.70 -18.01 -15.01
C GLN A 132 10.87 -18.57 -16.17
N ASP A 133 11.55 -19.05 -17.22
CA ASP A 133 10.92 -19.65 -18.41
C ASP A 133 9.87 -18.74 -19.08
N GLY A 134 10.11 -17.43 -19.10
CA GLY A 134 9.21 -16.42 -19.65
C GLY A 134 7.98 -16.10 -18.78
N LEU A 135 7.92 -16.67 -17.56
CA LEU A 135 6.87 -16.41 -16.59
C LEU A 135 7.41 -15.66 -15.37
N PHE A 136 6.59 -14.80 -14.78
CA PHE A 136 6.91 -14.04 -13.59
C PHE A 136 6.33 -14.72 -12.35
N GLN A 137 7.20 -15.07 -11.41
CA GLN A 137 6.87 -15.70 -10.15
C GLN A 137 6.92 -14.67 -9.02
N LEU A 138 5.85 -14.59 -8.24
CA LEU A 138 5.85 -13.89 -6.95
C LEU A 138 6.46 -14.80 -5.89
N LEU A 139 7.45 -14.28 -5.17
CA LEU A 139 8.21 -14.99 -4.15
C LEU A 139 8.12 -14.25 -2.82
N LYS A 140 8.30 -14.99 -1.72
CA LYS A 140 8.36 -14.42 -0.38
C LYS A 140 9.58 -13.51 -0.20
N ALA A 141 9.46 -12.52 0.68
CA ALA A 141 10.60 -11.76 1.15
C ALA A 141 11.60 -12.63 1.94
N GLN A 142 12.84 -12.18 2.01
CA GLN A 142 13.85 -12.73 2.91
C GLN A 142 13.49 -12.52 4.38
N ASP A 143 12.92 -11.37 4.72
CA ASP A 143 12.39 -11.10 6.06
C ASP A 143 11.01 -11.75 6.21
N ALA A 144 10.97 -12.97 6.76
CA ALA A 144 9.73 -13.70 6.98
C ALA A 144 8.74 -12.97 7.90
N SER A 145 9.23 -12.12 8.82
CA SER A 145 8.38 -11.35 9.74
C SER A 145 7.68 -10.17 9.07
N LYS A 146 8.15 -9.80 7.88
CA LYS A 146 7.66 -8.66 7.10
C LYS A 146 7.16 -9.07 5.72
N ASP A 147 7.17 -10.36 5.38
CA ASP A 147 6.71 -10.85 4.09
C ASP A 147 5.29 -10.37 3.77
N GLN A 148 5.15 -9.73 2.61
CA GLN A 148 3.91 -9.14 2.12
C GLN A 148 3.40 -9.87 0.87
N SER A 149 4.00 -11.02 0.50
CA SER A 149 3.55 -11.82 -0.64
C SER A 149 2.06 -12.21 -0.54
N TYR A 150 1.54 -12.38 0.68
CA TYR A 150 0.13 -12.61 0.95
C TYR A 150 -0.78 -11.53 0.33
N PHE A 151 -0.46 -10.25 0.50
CA PHE A 151 -1.28 -9.15 -0.02
C PHE A 151 -1.17 -8.95 -1.54
N LEU A 152 -0.17 -9.58 -2.15
CA LEU A 152 0.15 -9.48 -3.58
C LEU A 152 -0.32 -10.71 -4.38
N HIS A 153 -1.00 -11.67 -3.73
CA HIS A 153 -1.33 -12.96 -4.34
C HIS A 153 -2.28 -12.85 -5.56
N ARG A 154 -2.98 -11.73 -5.73
CA ARG A 154 -3.87 -11.45 -6.87
C ARG A 154 -3.17 -10.85 -8.09
N LEU A 155 -1.88 -10.54 -8.00
CA LEU A 155 -1.16 -9.96 -9.13
C LEU A 155 -1.02 -10.95 -10.28
N ASN A 156 -1.35 -10.50 -11.48
CA ASN A 156 -1.24 -11.31 -12.71
C ASN A 156 0.14 -11.14 -13.39
N GLN A 157 0.38 -11.92 -14.44
CA GLN A 157 1.66 -11.91 -15.18
C GLN A 157 2.01 -10.54 -15.76
N ALA A 158 1.04 -9.81 -16.31
CA ALA A 158 1.27 -8.48 -16.87
C ALA A 158 1.71 -7.49 -15.78
N GLN A 159 1.05 -7.52 -14.62
CA GLN A 159 1.40 -6.69 -13.47
C GLN A 159 2.78 -7.05 -12.90
N LEU A 160 3.05 -8.34 -12.68
CA LEU A 160 4.34 -8.81 -12.16
C LEU A 160 5.50 -8.51 -13.11
N SER A 161 5.28 -8.58 -14.43
CA SER A 161 6.31 -8.27 -15.44
C SER A 161 6.83 -6.84 -15.37
N LYS A 162 6.05 -5.94 -14.77
CA LYS A 162 6.36 -4.51 -14.62
C LYS A 162 6.67 -4.12 -13.18
N ALA A 163 6.62 -5.04 -12.23
CA ALA A 163 6.79 -4.75 -10.80
C ALA A 163 8.24 -4.98 -10.34
N MET A 164 8.75 -4.05 -9.54
CA MET A 164 10.02 -4.17 -8.83
C MET A 164 9.79 -4.07 -7.32
N PHE A 165 10.45 -4.97 -6.57
CA PHE A 165 10.42 -4.99 -5.10
C PHE A 165 11.85 -4.96 -4.53
N PRO A 166 12.49 -3.78 -4.48
CA PRO A 166 13.89 -3.66 -4.04
C PRO A 166 14.15 -4.12 -2.60
N LEU A 167 13.12 -4.12 -1.75
CA LEU A 167 13.25 -4.52 -0.34
C LEU A 167 13.15 -6.04 -0.13
N GLY A 168 12.80 -6.81 -1.17
CA GLY A 168 12.51 -8.24 -1.03
C GLY A 168 13.64 -9.10 -0.47
N LYS A 169 14.88 -8.62 -0.54
CA LYS A 169 16.10 -9.29 -0.04
C LYS A 169 16.71 -8.62 1.20
N LEU A 170 16.00 -7.68 1.80
CA LEU A 170 16.47 -6.93 2.96
C LEU A 170 15.62 -7.25 4.17
N LEU A 171 16.26 -7.31 5.33
CA LEU A 171 15.58 -7.25 6.61
C LEU A 171 15.10 -5.83 6.88
N LYS A 172 13.97 -5.69 7.59
CA LYS A 172 13.44 -4.36 7.96
C LYS A 172 14.44 -3.52 8.75
N THR A 173 15.28 -4.17 9.56
CA THR A 173 16.36 -3.52 10.31
C THR A 173 17.41 -2.91 9.38
N GLU A 174 17.77 -3.61 8.30
CA GLU A 174 18.70 -3.10 7.28
C GLU A 174 18.10 -1.92 6.52
N VAL A 175 16.80 -1.98 6.19
CA VAL A 175 16.08 -0.86 5.55
C VAL A 175 16.13 0.40 6.41
N ARG A 176 15.83 0.28 7.72
CA ARG A 176 15.91 1.42 8.65
C ARG A 176 17.33 1.96 8.78
N GLU A 177 18.33 1.09 8.80
CA GLU A 177 19.73 1.49 8.88
C GLU A 177 20.19 2.21 7.60
N ILE A 178 19.75 1.76 6.42
CA ILE A 178 20.01 2.45 5.15
C ILE A 178 19.41 3.85 5.18
N ALA A 179 18.14 3.99 5.61
CA ALA A 179 17.48 5.28 5.72
C ALA A 179 18.23 6.24 6.66
N ARG A 180 18.67 5.73 7.81
CA ARG A 180 19.44 6.50 8.80
C ARG A 180 20.79 6.96 8.24
N LYS A 181 21.52 6.07 7.56
CA LYS A 181 22.84 6.38 6.95
C LYS A 181 22.76 7.46 5.87
N HIS A 182 21.63 7.57 5.19
CA HIS A 182 21.41 8.56 4.13
C HIS A 182 20.61 9.77 4.62
N SER A 183 20.48 9.95 5.94
CA SER A 183 19.80 11.09 6.55
C SER A 183 18.37 11.32 6.05
N LEU A 184 17.65 10.24 5.72
CA LEU A 184 16.25 10.34 5.31
C LEU A 184 15.41 10.75 6.53
N ALA A 185 14.66 11.85 6.43
CA ALA A 185 13.90 12.43 7.55
C ALA A 185 12.94 11.44 8.22
N ASN A 186 12.39 10.49 7.46
CA ASN A 186 11.45 9.49 7.93
C ASN A 186 12.10 8.19 8.45
N HIS A 187 13.41 8.14 8.68
CA HIS A 187 14.11 6.93 9.12
C HIS A 187 13.53 6.31 10.41
N ALA A 188 13.01 7.16 11.31
CA ALA A 188 12.42 6.77 12.59
C ALA A 188 10.89 6.66 12.53
N LYS A 189 10.25 7.00 11.40
CA LYS A 189 8.79 6.94 11.25
C LYS A 189 8.31 5.51 11.49
N ARG A 190 7.19 5.38 12.20
CA ARG A 190 6.54 4.08 12.45
C ARG A 190 5.94 3.55 11.16
N ASP A 191 5.85 2.23 11.06
CA ASP A 191 5.18 1.59 9.93
C ASP A 191 3.68 1.92 10.01
N SER A 192 3.05 2.19 8.86
CA SER A 192 1.61 2.47 8.82
C SER A 192 0.81 1.23 9.23
N THR A 193 -0.19 1.47 10.07
CA THR A 193 -1.16 0.49 10.59
C THR A 193 -2.57 0.87 10.12
N GLY A 194 -3.50 -0.09 10.16
CA GLY A 194 -4.87 0.11 9.70
C GLY A 194 -5.07 -0.17 8.21
N ILE A 195 -6.24 0.22 7.69
CA ILE A 195 -6.62 -0.03 6.29
C ILE A 195 -5.81 0.89 5.37
N CYS A 196 -5.26 0.35 4.29
CA CYS A 196 -4.42 1.14 3.37
C CYS A 196 -5.17 2.41 2.89
N PHE A 197 -4.49 3.56 2.97
CA PHE A 197 -4.98 4.91 2.62
C PHE A 197 -6.06 5.52 3.53
N ILE A 198 -6.72 4.74 4.37
CA ILE A 198 -7.67 5.23 5.38
C ILE A 198 -6.95 5.45 6.73
N GLY A 199 -5.94 4.63 7.04
CA GLY A 199 -5.13 4.73 8.25
C GLY A 199 -5.75 4.06 9.48
N GLU A 200 -5.13 4.28 10.63
CA GLU A 200 -5.57 3.73 11.92
C GLU A 200 -6.63 4.63 12.56
N ARG A 201 -7.77 4.04 12.91
CA ARG A 201 -8.92 4.73 13.52
C ARG A 201 -9.85 3.71 14.20
N PRO A 202 -10.75 4.15 15.10
CA PRO A 202 -11.76 3.28 15.70
C PRO A 202 -12.64 2.63 14.63
N PHE A 203 -12.35 1.35 14.32
CA PHE A 203 -12.92 0.65 13.17
C PHE A 203 -14.46 0.58 13.19
N ARG A 204 -15.03 0.39 14.39
CA ARG A 204 -16.50 0.35 14.58
C ARG A 204 -17.15 1.68 14.21
N GLU A 205 -16.61 2.78 14.72
CA GLU A 205 -17.16 4.12 14.46
C GLU A 205 -17.04 4.48 12.98
N PHE A 206 -15.92 4.11 12.37
CA PHE A 206 -15.72 4.26 10.93
C PHE A 206 -16.77 3.48 10.12
N LEU A 207 -16.99 2.19 10.39
CA LEU A 207 -17.99 1.38 9.68
C LEU A 207 -19.42 1.90 9.87
N ASN A 208 -19.77 2.36 11.07
CA ASN A 208 -21.11 2.87 11.38
C ASN A 208 -21.48 4.13 10.57
N ARG A 209 -20.51 4.83 9.96
CA ARG A 209 -20.79 5.94 9.03
C ARG A 209 -21.39 5.46 7.71
N TYR A 210 -21.16 4.21 7.34
CA TYR A 210 -21.52 3.65 6.04
C TYR A 210 -22.56 2.54 6.11
N LEU A 211 -22.57 1.77 7.20
CA LEU A 211 -23.46 0.63 7.38
C LEU A 211 -24.40 0.83 8.57
N PRO A 212 -25.68 0.46 8.45
CA PRO A 212 -26.63 0.58 9.54
C PRO A 212 -26.31 -0.44 10.65
N THR A 213 -26.34 0.02 11.89
CA THR A 213 -26.22 -0.83 13.08
C THR A 213 -27.55 -1.57 13.33
N GLN A 214 -27.54 -2.90 13.20
CA GLN A 214 -28.70 -3.76 13.49
C GLN A 214 -28.39 -4.70 14.66
N PRO A 215 -28.84 -4.37 15.89
CA PRO A 215 -28.64 -5.24 17.05
C PRO A 215 -29.32 -6.60 16.88
N GLY A 216 -28.73 -7.63 17.47
CA GLY A 216 -29.26 -8.99 17.43
C GLY A 216 -28.78 -9.84 18.61
N ASP A 217 -29.34 -11.04 18.74
CA ASP A 217 -29.03 -11.96 19.83
C ASP A 217 -27.69 -12.68 19.57
N MET A 218 -26.87 -12.80 20.62
CA MET A 218 -25.74 -13.72 20.63
C MET A 218 -26.21 -15.07 21.13
N VAL A 219 -26.01 -16.12 20.32
CA VAL A 219 -26.56 -17.46 20.57
C VAL A 219 -25.44 -18.50 20.60
N THR A 220 -25.47 -19.44 21.55
CA THR A 220 -24.54 -20.58 21.57
C THR A 220 -24.85 -21.59 20.46
N PRO A 221 -23.92 -22.52 20.12
CA PRO A 221 -24.20 -23.58 19.16
C PRO A 221 -25.43 -24.43 19.49
N GLU A 222 -25.82 -24.50 20.76
CA GLU A 222 -27.00 -25.23 21.27
C GLU A 222 -28.30 -24.41 21.22
N GLY A 223 -28.26 -23.16 20.73
CA GLY A 223 -29.44 -22.30 20.59
C GLY A 223 -29.77 -21.44 21.83
N LYS A 224 -28.89 -21.39 22.83
CA LYS A 224 -29.12 -20.57 24.03
C LYS A 224 -28.72 -19.12 23.78
N VAL A 225 -29.63 -18.17 24.00
CA VAL A 225 -29.31 -16.73 23.99
C VAL A 225 -28.45 -16.38 25.21
N VAL A 226 -27.31 -15.71 24.97
CA VAL A 226 -26.32 -15.33 25.99
C VAL A 226 -26.04 -13.82 26.08
N GLY A 227 -26.65 -13.02 25.20
CA GLY A 227 -26.54 -11.56 25.21
C GLY A 227 -27.02 -10.95 23.90
N GLN A 228 -26.72 -9.67 23.69
CA GLN A 228 -27.00 -8.96 22.44
C GLN A 228 -25.73 -8.33 21.86
N HIS A 229 -25.55 -8.45 20.55
CA HIS A 229 -24.54 -7.73 19.79
C HIS A 229 -25.15 -6.45 19.20
N GLN A 230 -24.32 -5.46 18.86
CA GLN A 230 -24.77 -4.18 18.29
C GLN A 230 -24.93 -4.24 16.77
N GLY A 231 -24.25 -5.17 16.10
CA GLY A 231 -24.30 -5.44 14.66
C GLY A 231 -23.46 -6.68 14.38
N LEU A 232 -23.77 -7.40 13.30
CA LEU A 232 -22.96 -8.54 12.85
C LEU A 232 -21.65 -8.06 12.21
#